data_AF-A0A529X4B1-F1
#
_entry.id   AF-A0A529X4B1-F1
#
_cell.length_a   1.000
_cell.length_b   1.000
_cell.length_c   1.000
_cell.angle_alpha   90.00
_cell.angle_beta   90.00
_cell.angle_gamma   90.00
#
_symmetry.space_group_name_H-M   'P 1'
#
loop_
_entity.id
_entity.type
_entity.pdbx_description
1 polymer ?
#
loop_
_entity_poly.entity_id
_entity_poly.type
_entity_poly.pdbx_seq_one_letter_code
_entity_poly.pdbx_strand_id
1 'polypeptide(L)' 'ESHSEAWAEGLSAGIEPEIIAEAALETAFGEMLRANGETSALALLDRMREKVIAGAFEPERLKH' A
#
# COMPACT_ATOMS: atom_id res chain seq x y z
N GLU A 1 6.55 -13.02 -8.57
CA GLU A 1 5.91 -11.83 -9.14
C GLU A 1 6.26 -10.64 -8.26
N SER A 2 6.78 -9.57 -8.85
CA SER A 2 7.12 -8.36 -8.09
C SER A 2 5.85 -7.53 -7.88
N HIS A 3 5.69 -6.84 -6.75
CA HIS A 3 4.53 -5.94 -6.55
C HIS A 3 4.42 -4.88 -7.66
N SER A 4 5.55 -4.46 -8.24
CA SER A 4 5.59 -3.55 -9.39
C SER A 4 5.02 -4.17 -10.66
N GLU A 5 5.10 -5.49 -10.82
CA GLU A 5 4.62 -6.22 -11.99
C GLU A 5 3.10 -6.38 -11.95
N ALA A 6 2.54 -6.79 -10.80
CA ALA A 6 1.10 -6.83 -10.58
C ALA A 6 0.45 -5.43 -10.72
N TRP A 7 1.15 -4.39 -10.28
CA TRP A 7 0.72 -3.01 -10.46
C TRP A 7 0.69 -2.60 -11.94
N ALA A 8 1.77 -2.88 -12.68
CA ALA A 8 1.85 -2.57 -14.11
C ALA A 8 0.79 -3.34 -14.92
N GLU A 9 0.54 -4.61 -14.56
CA GLU A 9 -0.51 -5.43 -15.19
C GLU A 9 -1.91 -4.85 -14.93
N GLY A 10 -2.24 -4.51 -13.68
CA GLY A 10 -3.54 -3.92 -13.35
C GLY A 10 -3.80 -2.61 -14.10
N LEU A 11 -2.78 -1.75 -14.21
CA LEU A 11 -2.86 -0.53 -15.02
C LEU A 11 -3.07 -0.85 -16.51
N SER A 12 -2.36 -1.84 -17.05
CA SER A 12 -2.51 -2.26 -18.45
C SER A 12 -3.88 -2.90 -18.73
N ALA A 13 -4.52 -3.48 -17.72
CA ALA A 13 -5.88 -4.01 -17.80
C ALA A 13 -6.97 -2.93 -17.67
N GLY A 14 -6.59 -1.66 -17.46
CA GLY A 14 -7.53 -0.55 -17.28
C GLY A 14 -8.17 -0.51 -15.89
N ILE A 15 -7.58 -1.17 -14.89
CA ILE A 15 -8.05 -1.12 -13.51
C ILE A 15 -7.58 0.19 -12.88
N GLU A 16 -8.47 0.89 -12.20
CA GLU A 16 -8.17 2.15 -11.54
C GLU A 16 -7.12 1.96 -10.42
N PRO A 17 -6.13 2.86 -10.30
CA PRO A 17 -5.08 2.72 -9.27
C PRO A 17 -5.62 2.60 -7.85
N GLU A 18 -6.75 3.23 -7.54
CA GLU A 18 -7.40 3.12 -6.23
C GLU A 18 -7.89 1.71 -5.93
N ILE A 19 -8.45 1.01 -6.93
CA ILE A 19 -8.94 -0.37 -6.80
C ILE A 19 -7.74 -1.32 -6.63
N ILE A 20 -6.67 -1.11 -7.40
CA ILE A 20 -5.43 -1.90 -7.26
C ILE A 20 -4.84 -1.72 -5.86
N ALA A 21 -4.79 -0.48 -5.37
CA ALA A 21 -4.26 -0.16 -4.05
C ALA A 21 -5.13 -0.78 -2.94
N GLU A 22 -6.46 -0.68 -3.03
CA GLU A 22 -7.38 -1.28 -2.06
C GLU A 22 -7.19 -2.80 -2.00
N ALA A 23 -7.22 -3.49 -3.14
CA ALA A 23 -7.04 -4.94 -3.19
C ALA A 23 -5.67 -5.40 -2.65
N ALA A 24 -4.61 -4.64 -2.95
CA ALA A 24 -3.27 -4.91 -2.42
C ALA A 24 -3.21 -4.74 -0.90
N LEU A 25 -3.86 -3.70 -0.36
CA LEU A 25 -3.93 -3.46 1.08
C LEU A 25 -4.76 -4.54 1.79
N GLU A 26 -5.94 -4.89 1.27
CA GLU A 26 -6.77 -5.97 1.82
C GLU A 26 -6.01 -7.29 1.89
N THR A 27 -5.28 -7.64 0.82
CA THR A 27 -4.44 -8.84 0.77
C THR A 27 -3.34 -8.79 1.82
N ALA A 28 -2.60 -7.67 1.89
CA ALA A 28 -1.52 -7.50 2.84
C ALA A 28 -2.01 -7.60 4.31
N PHE A 29 -3.15 -6.97 4.62
CA PHE A 29 -3.74 -7.05 5.96
C PHE A 29 -4.28 -8.43 6.28
N GLY A 30 -4.91 -9.12 5.33
CA GLY A 30 -5.35 -10.50 5.48
C GLY A 30 -4.19 -11.44 5.85
N GLU A 31 -3.06 -11.30 5.18
CA GLU A 31 -1.84 -12.09 5.47
C GLU A 31 -1.24 -11.71 6.83
N MET A 32 -1.16 -10.42 7.15
CA MET A 32 -0.67 -9.97 8.47
C MET A 32 -1.54 -10.46 9.63
N LEU A 33 -2.87 -10.46 9.46
CA LEU A 33 -3.80 -10.97 10.45
C LEU A 33 -3.56 -12.47 10.69
N ARG A 34 -3.36 -13.24 9.62
CA ARG A 34 -3.09 -14.68 9.70
C ARG A 34 -1.75 -15.00 10.35
N ALA A 35 -0.70 -14.25 10.02
CA ALA A 35 0.66 -14.53 10.47
C ALA A 35 0.99 -13.95 11.86
N ASN A 36 0.45 -12.78 12.19
CA ASN A 36 0.89 -11.98 13.35
C ASN A 36 -0.26 -11.42 14.21
N GLY A 37 -1.51 -11.74 13.85
CA GLY A 37 -2.70 -11.32 14.59
C GLY A 37 -3.09 -9.84 14.40
N GLU A 38 -4.25 -9.50 14.95
CA GLU A 38 -4.90 -8.18 14.83
C GLU A 38 -4.02 -7.02 15.28
N THR A 39 -3.37 -7.14 16.44
CA THR A 39 -2.53 -6.07 16.99
C THR A 39 -1.41 -5.65 16.04
N SER A 40 -0.79 -6.61 15.33
CA SER A 40 0.29 -6.34 14.40
C SER A 40 -0.21 -5.64 13.13
N ALA A 41 -1.39 -6.03 12.63
CA ALA A 41 -2.04 -5.40 11.49
C ALA A 41 -2.43 -3.94 11.79
N LEU A 42 -3.05 -3.69 12.95
CA LEU A 42 -3.38 -2.33 13.41
C LEU A 42 -2.13 -1.46 13.57
N ALA A 43 -1.06 -2.00 14.14
CA ALA A 43 0.21 -1.27 14.27
C ALA A 43 0.83 -0.92 12.91
N LEU A 44 0.58 -1.67 11.84
CA LEU A 44 1.00 -1.28 10.49
C LEU A 44 0.16 -0.10 9.97
N LEU A 45 -1.16 -0.11 10.19
CA LEU A 45 -2.05 1.00 9.80
C LEU A 45 -1.61 2.31 10.44
N ASP A 46 -1.34 2.30 11.74
CA ASP A 46 -0.87 3.50 12.45
C ASP A 46 0.44 4.03 11.85
N ARG A 47 1.40 3.15 11.59
CA ARG A 47 2.68 3.54 10.96
C ARG A 47 2.51 4.09 9.55
N MET A 48 1.63 3.50 8.74
CA MET A 48 1.35 4.01 7.38
C MET A 48 0.66 5.38 7.45
N ARG A 49 -0.29 5.56 8.37
CA ARG A 49 -0.94 6.84 8.63
C ARG A 49 0.07 7.93 9.03
N GLU A 50 1.00 7.63 9.94
CA GLU A 50 2.06 8.56 10.33
C GLU A 50 2.93 8.97 9.14
N LYS A 51 3.30 8.02 8.26
CA LYS A 51 4.05 8.32 7.03
C LYS A 51 3.30 9.24 6.08
N VAL A 52 1.99 9.04 5.91
CA VAL A 52 1.15 9.94 5.09
C VAL A 52 1.15 11.35 5.68
N ILE A 53 0.92 11.48 6.99
CA ILE A 53 0.90 12.77 7.70
C ILE A 53 2.26 13.47 7.58
N ALA A 54 3.36 12.71 7.61
CA ALA A 54 4.72 13.23 7.45
C ALA A 54 5.08 13.62 6.01
N GLY A 55 4.19 13.42 5.03
CA GLY A 55 4.47 13.69 3.62
C GLY A 55 5.46 12.70 2.99
N ALA A 56 5.66 11.51 3.58
CA ALA A 56 6.69 10.56 3.13
C ALA A 56 6.45 9.98 1.72
N PHE A 57 5.24 10.16 1.18
CA PHE A 57 4.84 9.72 -0.16
C PHE A 57 4.70 10.88 -1.15
N GLU A 58 4.93 12.12 -0.71
CA GLU A 58 4.95 13.24 -1.63
C GLU A 58 6.15 13.11 -2.57
N PRO A 59 6.00 13.44 -3.87
CA PRO A 59 7.14 13.46 -4.77
C PRO A 59 8.18 14.43 -4.19
N GLU A 60 9.46 14.04 -4.16
CA GLU A 60 10.53 14.94 -3.77
C GLU A 60 10.38 16.22 -4.60
N ARG A 61 10.02 17.32 -3.94
CA ARG A 61 10.08 18.63 -4.56
C ARG A 61 11.54 18.90 -4.87
N LEU A 62 11.97 18.52 -6.07
CA LEU A 62 13.20 18.98 -6.68
C LEU A 62 13.11 20.50 -6.67
N LYS A 63 13.73 21.13 -5.66
CA LYS A 63 13.93 22.57 -5.64
C LYS A 63 14.92 22.85 -6.76
N HIS A 64 14.39 23.28 -7.90
CA HIS A 64 15.16 23.92 -8.96
C HIS A 64 15.74 25.24 -8.47
#